data_AF-A0A4D6KKW4-F1
#
_entry.id   AF-A0A4D6KKW4-F1
#
_cell.length_a   1.000
_cell.length_b   1.000
_cell.length_c   1.000
_cell.angle_alpha   90.00
_cell.angle_beta   90.00
_cell.angle_gamma   90.00
#
_symmetry.space_group_name_H-M   'P 1'
#
loop_
_entity.id
_entity.type
_entity.pdbx_description
1 polymer ?
#
loop_
_entity_poly.entity_id
_entity_poly.type
_entity_poly.pdbx_seq_one_letter_code
_entity_poly.pdbx_strand_id
1 'polypeptide(L)' 'MPHANVTVGMEPAMLMQIEEEKDRHNMSRAEYIRHCIRQATDSPFDTPETVLCRDENGSIDESETGAA' A
#
# COMPACT_ATOMS: atom_id res chain seq x y z
N MET A 1 -22.09 -6.21 0.35
CA MET A 1 -20.84 -6.79 0.88
C MET A 1 -20.70 -6.42 2.34
N PRO A 2 -20.25 -7.32 3.22
CA PRO A 2 -19.93 -6.96 4.58
C PRO A 2 -18.82 -5.91 4.58
N HIS A 3 -19.00 -4.86 5.39
CA HIS A 3 -17.98 -3.85 5.62
C HIS A 3 -17.77 -3.72 7.13
N ALA A 4 -16.52 -3.52 7.53
CA ALA A 4 -16.14 -3.29 8.91
C ALA A 4 -15.23 -2.08 8.97
N ASN A 5 -15.38 -1.27 10.02
CA ASN A 5 -14.47 -0.17 10.30
C ASN A 5 -13.42 -0.65 11.29
N VAL A 6 -12.17 -0.29 11.03
CA VAL A 6 -11.03 -0.59 11.91
C VAL A 6 -10.41 0.71 12.39
N THR A 7 -10.06 0.76 13.68
CA THR A 7 -9.26 1.84 14.26
C THR A 7 -7.88 1.29 14.53
N VAL A 8 -6.85 1.98 14.03
CA VAL A 8 -5.46 1.57 14.19
C VAL A 8 -4.69 2.71 14.85
N GLY A 9 -4.00 2.40 15.95
CA GLY A 9 -3.05 3.33 16.55
C GLY A 9 -1.72 3.31 15.79
N MET A 10 -1.13 4.48 15.59
CA MET A 10 0.16 4.62 14.91
C MET A 10 0.94 5.79 15.50
N GLU A 11 2.26 5.74 15.37
CA GLU A 11 3.13 6.85 15.75
C GLU A 11 2.77 8.13 14.95
N PRO A 12 2.82 9.33 15.55
CA PRO A 12 2.48 10.58 14.86
C PRO A 12 3.29 10.80 13.58
N ALA A 13 4.57 10.39 13.57
CA ALA A 13 5.43 10.48 12.38
C ALA A 13 4.89 9.64 11.22
N MET A 14 4.42 8.42 11.49
CA MET A 14 3.83 7.55 10.48
C MET A 14 2.52 8.14 9.95
N LEU A 15 1.68 8.72 10.83
CA LEU A 15 0.45 9.38 10.38
C LEU A 15 0.75 10.53 9.43
N MET A 16 1.75 11.37 9.72
CA MET A 16 2.13 12.48 8.83
C MET A 16 2.61 11.98 7.46
N GLN A 17 3.41 10.90 7.43
CA GLN A 17 3.85 10.28 6.18
C GLN A 17 2.67 9.75 5.36
N ILE A 18 1.72 9.07 6.01
CA ILE A 18 0.49 8.60 5.35
C ILE A 18 -0.31 9.78 4.77
N GLU A 19 -0.39 10.90 5.49
CA GLU A 19 -1.10 12.09 4.99
C GLU A 19 -0.45 12.69 3.75
N GLU A 20 0.88 12.74 3.71
CA GLU A 20 1.62 13.25 2.55
C GLU A 20 1.47 12.34 1.33
N GLU A 21 1.67 11.03 1.51
CA GLU A 21 1.62 10.07 0.41
C GLU A 21 0.21 9.90 -0.16
N LYS A 22 -0.83 9.89 0.68
CA LYS A 22 -2.21 9.82 0.17
C LYS A 22 -2.53 11.02 -0.73
N ASP A 23 -2.02 12.21 -0.40
CA ASP A 23 -2.27 13.43 -1.17
C ASP A 23 -1.47 13.39 -2.48
N ARG A 24 -0.22 12.92 -2.44
CA ARG A 24 0.61 12.71 -3.63
C ARG A 24 -0.03 11.76 -4.63
N HIS A 25 -0.76 10.76 -4.15
CA HIS A 25 -1.42 9.74 -4.97
C HIS A 25 -2.92 9.99 -5.20
N ASN A 26 -3.46 11.12 -4.76
CA ASN A 26 -4.90 11.47 -4.86
C ASN A 26 -5.83 10.37 -4.29
N MET A 27 -5.43 9.76 -3.17
CA MET A 27 -6.18 8.72 -2.48
C MET A 27 -6.76 9.24 -1.17
N SER A 28 -7.88 8.67 -0.73
CA SER A 28 -8.26 8.79 0.68
C SER A 28 -7.28 8.03 1.56
N ARG A 29 -7.18 8.41 2.85
CA ARG A 29 -6.33 7.73 3.84
C ARG A 29 -6.59 6.21 3.87
N ALA A 30 -7.87 5.83 3.85
CA ALA A 30 -8.26 4.43 3.92
C ALA A 30 -7.93 3.66 2.63
N GLU A 31 -8.02 4.31 1.47
CA GLU A 31 -7.58 3.71 0.19
C GLU A 31 -6.08 3.50 0.17
N TYR A 32 -5.30 4.51 0.56
CA TYR A 32 -3.84 4.42 0.63
C TYR A 32 -3.40 3.32 1.60
N ILE A 33 -3.94 3.28 2.81
CA ILE A 33 -3.61 2.22 3.79
C ILE A 33 -3.94 0.82 3.24
N ARG A 34 -5.11 0.64 2.63
CA ARG A 34 -5.46 -0.65 2.00
C ARG A 34 -4.53 -1.00 0.84
N HIS A 35 -4.11 0.00 0.08
CA HIS A 35 -3.16 -0.17 -1.01
C HIS A 35 -1.82 -0.68 -0.47
N CYS A 36 -1.25 -0.01 0.53
CA CYS A 36 -0.01 -0.44 1.18
C CYS A 36 -0.12 -1.86 1.75
N ILE A 37 -1.25 -2.20 2.39
CA ILE A 37 -1.50 -3.55 2.92
C ILE A 37 -1.46 -4.59 1.80
N ARG A 38 -2.08 -4.32 0.64
CA ARG A 38 -2.09 -5.24 -0.51
C ARG A 38 -0.73 -5.32 -1.22
N GLN A 39 0.03 -4.25 -1.20
CA GLN A 39 1.33 -4.16 -1.87
C GLN A 39 2.49 -4.70 -1.01
N ALA A 40 2.28 -4.95 0.28
CA ALA A 40 3.29 -5.57 1.14
C ALA A 40 3.69 -6.94 0.58
N THR A 41 4.99 -7.25 0.58
CA THR A 41 5.55 -8.45 -0.04
C THR A 41 4.96 -9.76 0.49
N ASP A 42 4.62 -9.79 1.77
CA ASP A 42 4.02 -10.93 2.47
C ASP A 42 2.49 -10.81 2.60
N SER A 43 1.88 -9.86 1.87
CA SER A 43 0.44 -9.69 1.87
C SER A 43 -0.25 -10.93 1.30
N PRO A 44 -1.27 -11.47 1.98
CA PRO A 44 -2.06 -12.57 1.44
C PRO A 44 -3.12 -12.08 0.43
N PHE A 45 -3.14 -10.78 0.10
CA PHE A 45 -4.14 -10.17 -0.77
C PHE A 45 -3.57 -9.89 -2.17
N ASP A 46 -4.45 -9.75 -3.16
CA ASP A 46 -4.04 -9.40 -4.52
C ASP A 46 -3.28 -8.07 -4.55
N THR A 47 -2.07 -8.11 -5.10
CA THR A 47 -1.20 -6.95 -5.29
C THR A 47 -1.83 -5.98 -6.30
N PRO A 48 -1.88 -4.68 -6.00
CA PRO A 48 -2.44 -3.69 -6.91
C PRO A 48 -1.55 -3.50 -8.15
N GLU A 49 -2.16 -3.20 -9.30
CA GLU A 49 -1.43 -2.99 -10.57
C GLU A 49 -0.44 -1.83 -10.50
N THR A 50 -0.78 -0.78 -9.76
CA THR A 50 0.10 0.37 -9.52
C THR A 50 0.91 0.14 -8.26
N VAL A 51 2.24 0.17 -8.34
CA VAL A 51 3.13 0.13 -7.17
C VAL A 51 3.41 1.56 -6.71
N LEU A 52 3.05 1.89 -5.46
CA LEU A 52 3.27 3.20 -4.85
C LEU A 52 4.52 3.23 -3.97
N CYS A 53 4.74 2.18 -3.18
CA CYS A 53 5.89 2.10 -2.28
C CYS A 53 7.04 1.37 -2.97
N ARG A 54 8.16 2.04 -3.22
CA ARG A 54 9.40 1.42 -3.71
C ARG A 54 10.29 1.09 -2.52
N ASP A 55 11.00 -0.03 -2.60
CA ASP A 55 12.01 -0.36 -1.61
C ASP A 55 13.22 0.60 -1.72
N GLU A 56 14.16 0.47 -0.77
CA GLU A 56 15.39 1.27 -0.70
C GLU A 56 16.31 1.09 -1.91
N ASN A 57 16.07 0.05 -2.73
CA ASN A 57 16.85 -0.27 -3.92
C ASN A 57 16.17 0.23 -5.22
N GLY A 58 14.99 0.84 -5.13
CA GLY A 58 14.22 1.32 -6.29
C GLY A 58 13.68 0.19 -7.17
N SER A 59 13.74 -1.06 -6.69
CA SER A 59 13.25 -2.23 -7.41
C SER A 59 11.73 -2.32 -7.27
N ILE A 60 11.05 -2.37 -8.42
CA ILE A 60 9.76 -3.04 -8.52
C ILE A 60 10.12 -4.52 -8.63
N ASP A 61 9.72 -5.35 -7.68
CA ASP A 61 9.77 -6.80 -7.88
C ASP A 61 8.71 -7.10 -8.95
N GLU A 62 9.09 -6.92 -10.22
CA GLU A 62 8.36 -7.45 -11.35
C GLU A 62 8.46 -8.96 -11.16
N SER A 63 7.44 -9.55 -10.53
CA SER A 63 7.20 -10.98 -10.63
C SER A 63 7.05 -11.27 -12.11
N GLU A 64 8.16 -11.64 -12.76
CA GLU A 64 8.18 -12.11 -14.12
C GLU A 64 7.09 -13.17 -14.23
N THR A 65 6.05 -12.88 -15.00
CA THR A 65 5.11 -13.88 -15.46
C THR A 65 5.90 -14.80 -16.37
N GLY A 66 6.54 -15.81 -15.77
CA GLY A 66 7.20 -16.89 -16.47
C GLY A 66 6.15 -17.74 -17.17
N ALA A 67 5.82 -17.36 -18.41
CA ALA A 67 5.23 -18.26 -19.38
C ALA A 67 6.37 -19.06 -20.04
N ALA A 68 6.44 -20.37 -19.76
CA ALA A 68 6.92 -21.41 -20.65
C ALA A 68 6.51 -22.80 -20.13
#